data_AF-A0AA36G3W2-F1
#
_entry.id   AF-A0AA36G3W2-F1
#
_cell.length_a   1.000
_cell.length_b   1.000
_cell.length_c   1.000
_cell.angle_alpha   90.00
_cell.angle_beta   90.00
_cell.angle_gamma   90.00
#
_symmetry.space_group_name_H-M   'P 1'
#
loop_
_entity.id
_entity.type
_entity.pdbx_description
1 polymer ?
#
loop_
_entity_poly.entity_id
_entity_poly.type
_entity_poly.pdbx_seq_one_letter_code
_entity_poly.pdbx_strand_id
1 'polypeptide(L)'
;MSSGCVSISKSAFLPAAALPEATTARIDSKDGKSLVQQTLIKYSQNQAYCVLSTFDGALENKEITVDTDKENPLQLKLDRIAETKVNKSLLPVFVQFHHPLKQRSAESHISDRSFEAVLGRFNLELKKNVTMDSFERLSSWRDEAGFVVSDRDRYELATFDTKALLKELMPADTPVTKYAASDLEAVIDFDESVCGTKRASLIAALAKHSEIYLIKTSASVDGLLAAKGDRIVALYAETIELAHALIKHYIAVKKLSKVTFFTRCGVWQTEPSTSRPVYRFHTRTIPSQLKWNKVYAANFGVHLV
;
A
#
# COMPACT_ATOMS: atom_id res chain seq x y z
N MET A 1 17.92 7.10 20.12
CA MET A 1 16.84 7.51 19.20
C MET A 1 16.04 6.26 18.89
N SER A 2 14.83 6.14 19.40
CA SER A 2 13.97 4.97 19.15
C SER A 2 13.60 4.92 17.68
N SER A 3 14.10 3.93 16.93
CA SER A 3 13.67 3.66 15.56
C SER A 3 12.19 3.28 15.59
N GLY A 4 11.36 4.24 15.22
CA GLY A 4 9.91 4.19 15.31
C GLY A 4 9.33 3.36 14.19
N CYS A 5 9.45 2.04 14.31
CA CYS A 5 8.68 0.99 13.66
C CYS A 5 8.09 1.36 12.28
N VAL A 6 8.68 0.77 11.23
CA VAL A 6 8.19 0.67 9.85
C VAL A 6 6.73 0.18 9.75
N SER A 7 6.13 -0.29 10.85
CA SER A 7 4.71 -0.63 10.92
C SER A 7 3.83 0.53 10.47
N ILE A 8 3.05 0.26 9.44
CA ILE A 8 1.88 1.06 9.16
C ILE A 8 0.90 0.82 10.33
N SER A 9 0.62 1.91 11.03
CA SER A 9 -0.14 2.06 12.29
C SER A 9 -1.25 1.04 12.58
N LYS A 10 -1.49 0.77 13.88
CA LYS A 10 -2.70 0.14 14.46
C LYS A 10 -4.04 0.77 14.02
N SER A 11 -4.00 1.85 13.25
CA SER A 11 -5.15 2.63 12.79
C SER A 11 -5.55 2.39 11.33
N ALA A 12 -5.01 1.39 10.62
CA ALA A 12 -5.42 1.13 9.24
C ALA A 12 -6.95 0.92 9.10
N PHE A 13 -7.54 1.45 8.02
CA PHE A 13 -8.97 1.32 7.74
C PHE A 13 -9.46 -0.14 7.81
N LEU A 14 -8.63 -1.04 7.26
CA LEU A 14 -8.74 -2.49 7.36
C LEU A 14 -7.34 -3.08 7.60
N PRO A 15 -7.22 -4.13 8.42
CA PRO A 15 -5.98 -4.90 8.49
C PRO A 15 -5.63 -5.45 7.11
N ALA A 16 -4.36 -5.36 6.70
CA ALA A 16 -3.93 -5.86 5.38
C ALA A 16 -4.27 -7.35 5.17
N ALA A 17 -4.18 -8.16 6.22
CA ALA A 17 -4.53 -9.58 6.19
C ALA A 17 -6.03 -9.84 5.99
N ALA A 18 -6.90 -8.84 6.20
CA ALA A 18 -8.33 -8.94 5.96
C ALA A 18 -8.73 -8.52 4.53
N LEU A 19 -7.76 -8.09 3.71
CA LEU A 19 -8.04 -7.72 2.33
C LEU A 19 -8.18 -8.95 1.44
N PRO A 20 -9.01 -8.88 0.39
CA PRO A 20 -9.11 -9.95 -0.60
C PRO A 20 -7.74 -10.24 -1.21
N GLU A 21 -7.50 -11.52 -1.55
CA GLU A 21 -6.25 -11.97 -2.16
C GLU A 21 -4.99 -11.67 -1.31
N ALA A 22 -5.16 -11.50 0.00
CA ALA A 22 -4.07 -11.26 0.93
C ALA A 22 -3.43 -12.57 1.41
N THR A 23 -2.11 -12.64 1.31
CA THR A 23 -1.28 -13.73 1.83
C THR A 23 -0.28 -13.16 2.82
N THR A 24 -0.26 -13.70 4.05
CA THR A 24 0.62 -13.21 5.11
C THR A 24 1.75 -14.20 5.39
N ALA A 25 2.98 -13.72 5.39
CA ALA A 25 4.17 -14.42 5.85
C ALA A 25 4.65 -13.82 7.18
N ARG A 26 5.32 -14.65 8.00
CA ARG A 26 5.87 -14.25 9.30
C ARG A 26 7.23 -14.86 9.57
N ILE A 27 8.03 -14.12 10.33
CA ILE A 27 9.20 -14.64 11.03
C ILE A 27 8.92 -14.52 12.52
N ASP A 28 8.84 -15.65 13.20
CA ASP A 28 8.56 -15.71 14.63
C ASP A 28 9.82 -16.13 15.40
N SER A 29 9.99 -15.60 16.61
CA SER A 29 11.00 -16.07 17.56
C SER A 29 10.73 -17.50 18.01
N LYS A 30 11.71 -18.12 18.68
CA LYS A 30 11.55 -19.47 19.28
C LYS A 30 10.39 -19.54 20.28
N ASP A 31 10.09 -18.42 20.94
CA ASP A 31 8.99 -18.30 21.92
C ASP A 31 7.64 -17.94 21.27
N GLY A 32 7.55 -17.89 19.94
CA GLY A 32 6.32 -17.61 19.19
C GLY A 32 5.94 -16.13 19.07
N LYS A 33 6.76 -15.19 19.57
CA LYS A 33 6.60 -13.76 19.29
C LYS A 33 6.88 -13.47 17.82
N SER A 34 5.96 -12.81 17.12
CA SER A 34 6.19 -12.37 15.75
C SER A 34 7.18 -11.21 15.68
N LEU A 35 8.27 -11.43 14.96
CA LEU A 35 9.36 -10.48 14.79
C LEU A 35 9.18 -9.69 13.49
N VAL A 36 8.73 -10.35 12.42
CA VAL A 36 8.44 -9.72 11.14
C VAL A 36 7.13 -10.26 10.61
N GLN A 37 6.24 -9.39 10.13
CA GLN A 37 5.01 -9.77 9.45
C GLN A 37 4.85 -8.97 8.16
N GLN A 38 4.78 -9.69 7.04
CA GLN A 38 4.54 -9.12 5.71
C GLN A 38 3.28 -9.70 5.11
N THR A 39 2.42 -8.85 4.58
CA THR A 39 1.23 -9.24 3.84
C THR A 39 1.35 -8.79 2.39
N LEU A 40 1.18 -9.72 1.45
CA LEU A 40 1.09 -9.45 0.03
C LEU A 40 -0.36 -9.51 -0.42
N ILE A 41 -0.81 -8.48 -1.12
CA ILE A 41 -2.16 -8.39 -1.71
C ILE A 41 -2.00 -8.52 -3.22
N LYS A 42 -2.55 -9.59 -3.81
CA LYS A 42 -2.46 -9.81 -5.25
C LYS A 42 -3.47 -8.95 -6.00
N TYR A 43 -3.01 -8.20 -7.01
CA TYR A 43 -3.90 -7.42 -7.88
C TYR A 43 -4.04 -8.04 -9.27
N SER A 44 -3.00 -8.71 -9.77
CA SER A 44 -3.06 -9.46 -11.02
C SER A 44 -2.08 -10.63 -10.99
N GLN A 45 -1.95 -11.37 -12.09
CA GLN A 45 -0.97 -12.44 -12.20
C GLN A 45 0.48 -11.94 -11.99
N ASN A 46 0.76 -10.68 -12.32
CA ASN A 46 2.11 -10.10 -12.31
C ASN A 46 2.27 -8.92 -11.35
N GLN A 47 1.22 -8.52 -10.62
CA GLN A 47 1.27 -7.37 -9.72
C GLN A 47 0.75 -7.73 -8.34
N ALA A 48 1.51 -7.34 -7.32
CA ALA A 48 1.08 -7.40 -5.93
C ALA A 48 1.53 -6.15 -5.16
N TYR A 49 0.90 -5.94 -4.02
CA TYR A 49 1.24 -4.88 -3.08
C TYR A 49 1.73 -5.48 -1.77
N CYS A 50 2.86 -4.97 -1.27
CA CYS A 50 3.51 -5.43 -0.06
C CYS A 50 3.22 -4.48 1.10
N VAL A 51 2.80 -5.08 2.20
CA VAL A 51 2.51 -4.40 3.46
C VAL A 51 3.38 -4.98 4.55
N LEU A 52 4.31 -4.18 5.08
CA LEU A 52 5.03 -4.53 6.29
C LEU A 52 4.22 -4.10 7.53
N SER A 53 3.64 -5.08 8.22
CA SER A 53 2.78 -4.84 9.39
C SER A 53 3.58 -4.79 10.69
N THR A 54 4.66 -5.55 10.78
CA THR A 54 5.50 -5.64 11.99
C THR A 54 6.94 -5.87 11.58
N PHE A 55 7.85 -5.17 12.26
CA PHE A 55 9.29 -5.36 12.12
C PHE A 55 9.98 -5.06 13.45
N ASP A 56 10.62 -6.06 14.03
CA ASP A 56 11.39 -5.91 15.26
C ASP A 56 12.73 -5.22 14.94
N GLY A 57 12.93 -4.01 15.48
CA GLY A 57 14.13 -3.21 15.26
C GLY A 57 15.42 -3.91 15.72
N ALA A 58 15.34 -4.97 16.55
CA ALA A 58 16.50 -5.78 16.91
C ALA A 58 17.11 -6.53 15.71
N LEU A 59 16.36 -6.69 14.62
CA LEU A 59 16.79 -7.32 13.37
C LEU A 59 17.33 -6.31 12.35
N GLU A 60 17.14 -5.01 12.60
CA GLU A 60 17.54 -3.97 11.67
C GLU A 60 19.05 -4.02 11.38
N ASN A 61 19.40 -3.99 10.10
CA ASN A 61 20.79 -4.09 9.62
C ASN A 61 21.54 -5.36 10.06
N LYS A 62 20.86 -6.41 10.51
CA LYS A 62 21.46 -7.71 10.85
C LYS A 62 21.12 -8.77 9.81
N GLU A 63 21.97 -9.79 9.73
CA GLU A 63 21.65 -11.01 9.00
C GLU A 63 21.17 -12.07 9.97
N ILE A 64 20.22 -12.89 9.51
CA ILE A 64 19.63 -13.96 10.29
C ILE A 64 19.62 -15.26 9.48
N THR A 65 19.58 -16.37 10.21
CA THR A 65 19.16 -17.68 9.68
C THR A 65 17.76 -17.97 10.18
N VAL A 66 16.97 -18.64 9.32
CA VAL A 66 15.61 -19.04 9.65
C VAL A 66 15.40 -20.50 9.26
N ASP A 67 14.63 -21.20 10.08
CA ASP A 67 14.10 -22.50 9.73
C ASP A 67 12.77 -22.33 9.00
N THR A 68 12.63 -23.02 7.88
CA THR A 68 11.38 -23.06 7.11
C THR A 68 10.63 -24.33 7.46
N ASP A 69 9.39 -24.19 7.93
CA ASP A 69 8.47 -25.31 8.04
C ASP A 69 8.04 -25.75 6.63
N LYS A 70 8.16 -27.05 6.32
CA LYS A 70 7.75 -27.60 5.03
C LYS A 70 6.23 -27.62 4.86
N GLU A 71 5.49 -27.75 5.96
CA GLU A 71 4.02 -27.75 5.94
C GLU A 71 3.48 -26.33 5.85
N ASN A 72 4.18 -25.36 6.45
CA ASN A 72 3.81 -23.94 6.41
C ASN A 72 4.99 -23.05 5.98
N PRO A 73 5.30 -22.98 4.67
CA PRO A 73 6.47 -22.26 4.16
C PRO A 73 6.39 -20.72 4.34
N LEU A 74 5.23 -20.21 4.75
CA LEU A 74 5.01 -18.79 5.07
C LEU A 74 5.27 -18.46 6.56
N GLN A 75 5.44 -19.48 7.40
CA GLN A 75 5.80 -19.33 8.81
C GLN A 75 7.25 -19.78 9.02
N LEU A 76 8.13 -18.79 9.16
CA LEU A 76 9.55 -18.98 9.38
C LEU A 76 9.86 -18.84 10.87
N LYS A 77 10.78 -19.66 11.39
CA LYS A 77 11.27 -19.54 12.76
C LYS A 77 12.67 -18.97 12.76
N LEU A 78 12.92 -17.94 13.57
CA LEU A 78 14.26 -17.41 13.77
C LEU A 78 15.14 -18.46 14.44
N ASP A 79 16.21 -18.85 13.76
CA ASP A 79 17.21 -19.77 14.30
C ASP A 79 18.30 -18.97 15.04
N ARG A 80 19.01 -18.10 14.31
CA ARG A 80 20.11 -17.29 14.84
C ARG A 80 20.15 -15.89 14.21
N ILE A 81 20.55 -14.91 15.01
CA ILE A 81 21.02 -13.60 14.55
C ILE A 81 22.54 -13.67 14.41
N ALA A 82 23.06 -13.37 13.23
CA ALA A 82 24.49 -13.42 12.96
C ALA A 82 25.25 -12.28 13.65
N GLU A 83 26.44 -12.58 14.16
CA GLU A 83 27.33 -11.60 14.78
C GLU A 83 28.08 -10.76 13.74
N THR A 84 28.39 -11.35 12.59
CA THR A 84 29.14 -10.73 11.50
C THR A 84 28.43 -10.94 10.17
N LYS A 85 28.33 -9.88 9.36
CA LYS A 85 27.79 -9.97 8.00
C LYS A 85 28.74 -10.74 7.09
N VAL A 86 28.19 -11.58 6.22
CA VAL A 86 28.99 -12.22 5.18
C VAL A 86 29.38 -11.16 4.14
N ASN A 87 30.68 -11.00 3.90
CA ASN A 87 31.14 -10.17 2.80
C ASN A 87 30.93 -10.90 1.47
N LYS A 88 29.78 -10.64 0.84
CA LYS A 88 29.38 -11.28 -0.43
C LYS A 88 30.41 -11.07 -1.54
N SER A 89 31.14 -9.94 -1.57
CA SER A 89 32.14 -9.65 -2.61
C SER A 89 33.33 -10.63 -2.65
N LEU A 90 33.57 -11.34 -1.55
CA LEU A 90 34.64 -12.34 -1.44
C LEU A 90 34.19 -13.75 -1.84
N LEU A 91 32.91 -13.96 -2.14
CA LEU A 91 32.39 -15.26 -2.55
C LEU A 91 32.57 -15.48 -4.06
N PRO A 92 32.57 -16.73 -4.57
CA PRO A 92 32.54 -16.97 -6.00
C PRO A 92 31.36 -16.26 -6.67
N VAL A 93 31.57 -15.65 -7.85
CA VAL A 93 30.56 -14.85 -8.58
C VAL A 93 29.22 -15.58 -8.69
N PHE A 94 29.24 -16.88 -8.99
CA PHE A 94 28.02 -17.68 -9.06
C PHE A 94 27.23 -17.70 -7.74
N VAL A 95 27.91 -17.78 -6.59
CA VAL A 95 27.29 -17.76 -5.26
C VAL A 95 26.75 -16.37 -4.95
N GLN A 96 27.43 -15.31 -5.39
CA GLN A 96 26.98 -13.92 -5.16
C GLN A 96 25.61 -13.64 -5.78
N PHE A 97 25.34 -14.19 -6.97
CA PHE A 97 24.15 -13.84 -7.76
C PHE A 97 23.08 -14.94 -7.82
N HIS A 98 23.46 -16.21 -7.79
CA HIS A 98 22.53 -17.32 -8.06
C HIS A 98 22.24 -18.20 -6.85
N HIS A 99 22.94 -18.02 -5.73
CA HIS A 99 22.74 -18.84 -4.55
C HIS A 99 22.16 -18.01 -3.38
N PRO A 100 20.90 -18.24 -2.98
CA PRO A 100 20.35 -17.58 -1.81
C PRO A 100 21.08 -18.08 -0.56
N LEU A 101 21.91 -17.23 0.04
CA LEU A 101 22.63 -17.54 1.27
C LEU A 101 21.66 -17.82 2.41
N LYS A 102 21.97 -18.81 3.25
CA LYS A 102 21.18 -19.13 4.45
C LYS A 102 21.14 -17.95 5.42
N GLN A 103 22.25 -17.23 5.54
CA GLN A 103 22.39 -16.03 6.35
C GLN A 103 22.15 -14.80 5.46
N ARG A 104 21.08 -14.06 5.74
CA ARG A 104 20.67 -12.85 5.01
C ARG A 104 19.67 -12.03 5.83
N SER A 105 19.29 -10.85 5.35
CA SER A 105 18.34 -9.99 6.07
C SER A 105 16.97 -10.64 6.27
N ALA A 106 16.24 -10.20 7.29
CA ALA A 106 14.89 -10.68 7.57
C ALA A 106 13.93 -10.35 6.42
N GLU A 107 14.09 -9.18 5.83
CA GLU A 107 13.38 -8.68 4.66
C GLU A 107 13.55 -9.58 3.43
N SER A 108 14.77 -10.07 3.19
CA SER A 108 15.07 -10.97 2.08
C SER A 108 14.40 -12.34 2.28
N HIS A 109 14.49 -12.90 3.49
CA HIS A 109 13.83 -14.18 3.81
C HIS A 109 12.31 -14.13 3.64
N ILE A 110 11.67 -13.10 4.19
CA ILE A 110 10.20 -13.01 4.17
C ILE A 110 9.68 -12.61 2.79
N SER A 111 10.41 -11.77 2.05
CA SER A 111 10.03 -11.37 0.69
C SER A 111 10.10 -12.54 -0.27
N ASP A 112 11.19 -13.31 -0.27
CA ASP A 112 11.31 -14.48 -1.14
C ASP A 112 10.14 -15.46 -0.97
N ARG A 113 9.79 -15.79 0.28
CA ARG A 113 8.71 -16.73 0.59
C ARG A 113 7.35 -16.21 0.18
N SER A 114 7.05 -14.96 0.52
CA SER A 114 5.74 -14.38 0.21
C SER A 114 5.58 -14.10 -1.29
N PHE A 115 6.63 -13.67 -1.98
CA PHE A 115 6.59 -13.42 -3.42
C PHE A 115 6.42 -14.73 -4.19
N GLU A 116 7.17 -15.77 -3.80
CA GLU A 116 7.04 -17.11 -4.38
C GLU A 116 5.63 -17.67 -4.19
N ALA A 117 5.04 -17.51 -3.00
CA ALA A 117 3.69 -18.01 -2.73
C ALA A 117 2.59 -17.28 -3.50
N VAL A 118 2.72 -15.95 -3.70
CA VAL A 118 1.66 -15.13 -4.30
C VAL A 118 1.76 -15.03 -5.82
N LEU A 119 2.99 -14.84 -6.32
CA LEU A 119 3.28 -14.63 -7.74
C LEU A 119 3.94 -15.86 -8.40
N GLY A 120 4.25 -16.91 -7.63
CA GLY A 120 4.81 -18.17 -8.14
C GLY A 120 6.34 -18.13 -8.34
N ARG A 121 6.97 -19.30 -8.19
CA ARG A 121 8.42 -19.53 -8.34
C ARG A 121 8.91 -19.47 -9.78
N PHE A 122 8.08 -19.94 -10.71
CA PHE A 122 8.37 -19.90 -12.13
C PHE A 122 8.06 -18.51 -12.65
N ASN A 123 9.10 -17.71 -12.86
CA ASN A 123 9.36 -17.10 -14.15
C ASN A 123 10.64 -16.26 -14.04
N LEU A 124 11.54 -16.46 -14.99
CA LEU A 124 12.57 -15.50 -15.40
C LEU A 124 11.95 -14.18 -15.92
N GLU A 125 10.69 -13.88 -15.61
CA GLU A 125 9.97 -12.74 -16.16
C GLU A 125 10.26 -11.50 -15.32
N LEU A 126 11.00 -10.60 -15.96
CA LEU A 126 11.14 -9.18 -15.64
C LEU A 126 9.79 -8.44 -15.46
N LYS A 127 8.65 -9.10 -15.66
CA LYS A 127 7.29 -8.53 -15.64
C LYS A 127 6.63 -8.54 -14.26
N LYS A 128 7.04 -9.42 -13.34
CA LYS A 128 6.47 -9.48 -11.98
C LYS A 128 6.92 -8.27 -11.19
N ASN A 129 5.98 -7.52 -10.65
CA ASN A 129 6.24 -6.29 -9.94
C ASN A 129 5.51 -6.26 -8.60
N VAL A 130 6.25 -5.96 -7.54
CA VAL A 130 5.69 -5.76 -6.20
C VAL A 130 5.91 -4.31 -5.82
N THR A 131 4.84 -3.63 -5.42
CA THR A 131 4.88 -2.25 -4.91
C THR A 131 4.83 -2.25 -3.39
N MET A 132 5.57 -1.37 -2.74
CA MET A 132 5.52 -1.16 -1.29
C MET A 132 5.56 0.34 -0.98
N ASP A 133 4.79 0.76 0.02
CA ASP A 133 4.95 2.08 0.62
C ASP A 133 5.57 1.98 2.00
N SER A 134 6.43 2.94 2.33
CA SER A 134 7.07 3.06 3.63
C SER A 134 7.11 4.53 4.06
N PHE A 135 6.98 4.79 5.35
CA PHE A 135 7.20 6.12 5.90
C PHE A 135 8.68 6.46 6.11
N GLU A 136 9.55 5.47 5.95
CA GLU A 136 11.00 5.58 6.13
C GLU A 136 11.72 5.17 4.84
N ARG A 137 12.90 5.74 4.61
CA ARG A 137 13.78 5.26 3.54
C ARG A 137 14.50 4.02 4.04
N LEU A 138 14.22 2.89 3.41
CA LEU A 138 14.71 1.60 3.86
C LEU A 138 15.79 1.08 2.91
N SER A 139 17.06 1.26 3.28
CA SER A 139 18.20 0.80 2.48
C SER A 139 18.22 -0.73 2.34
N SER A 140 17.92 -1.47 3.41
CA SER A 140 17.85 -2.95 3.39
C SER A 140 16.78 -3.45 2.42
N TRP A 141 15.66 -2.74 2.27
CA TRP A 141 14.59 -3.16 1.36
C TRP A 141 14.97 -2.98 -0.11
N ARG A 142 15.71 -1.91 -0.41
CA ARG A 142 16.28 -1.68 -1.74
C ARG A 142 17.38 -2.72 -2.04
N ASP A 143 18.35 -2.84 -1.13
CA ASP A 143 19.61 -3.55 -1.36
C ASP A 143 19.47 -5.08 -1.18
N GLU A 144 18.59 -5.53 -0.28
CA GLU A 144 18.47 -6.96 0.08
C GLU A 144 17.12 -7.59 -0.31
N ALA A 145 16.02 -6.82 -0.32
CA ALA A 145 14.68 -7.32 -0.70
C ALA A 145 14.29 -6.98 -2.15
N GLY A 146 15.14 -6.25 -2.88
CA GLY A 146 14.98 -6.04 -4.32
C GLY A 146 14.00 -4.94 -4.72
N PHE A 147 13.61 -4.04 -3.82
CA PHE A 147 12.79 -2.85 -4.11
C PHE A 147 13.65 -1.71 -4.68
N VAL A 148 14.24 -1.94 -5.86
CA VAL A 148 15.28 -1.08 -6.44
C VAL A 148 14.75 0.14 -7.21
N VAL A 149 13.47 0.13 -7.59
CA VAL A 149 12.86 1.23 -8.35
C VAL A 149 12.09 2.14 -7.39
N SER A 150 12.49 3.41 -7.33
CA SER A 150 11.71 4.43 -6.61
C SER A 150 10.67 5.02 -7.55
N ASP A 151 9.50 5.35 -7.02
CA ASP A 151 8.49 6.08 -7.78
C ASP A 151 8.98 7.50 -8.14
N ARG A 152 8.48 8.04 -9.24
CA ARG A 152 8.76 9.41 -9.70
C ARG A 152 7.95 10.45 -8.91
N ASP A 153 6.76 10.06 -8.47
CA ASP A 153 5.83 10.92 -7.76
C ASP A 153 6.19 10.91 -6.26
N ARG A 154 6.04 12.06 -5.60
CA ARG A 154 6.21 12.17 -4.14
C ARG A 154 4.85 12.05 -3.48
N TYR A 155 4.77 11.26 -2.42
CA TYR A 155 3.52 11.01 -1.73
C TYR A 155 3.59 11.39 -0.26
N GLU A 156 2.42 11.63 0.32
CA GLU A 156 2.26 11.94 1.72
C GLU A 156 0.93 11.42 2.26
N LEU A 157 0.92 11.08 3.54
CA LEU A 157 -0.29 10.96 4.32
C LEU A 157 -0.54 12.31 4.99
N ALA A 158 -1.55 13.02 4.51
CA ALA A 158 -1.81 14.41 4.88
C ALA A 158 -3.12 14.55 5.64
N THR A 159 -3.13 15.38 6.68
CA THR A 159 -4.32 15.78 7.43
C THR A 159 -4.58 17.26 7.22
N PHE A 160 -5.79 17.61 6.80
CA PHE A 160 -6.21 18.97 6.51
C PHE A 160 -7.26 19.45 7.52
N ASP A 161 -7.16 20.70 7.94
CA ASP A 161 -8.26 21.40 8.59
C ASP A 161 -9.36 21.68 7.55
N THR A 162 -10.60 21.30 7.85
CA THR A 162 -11.67 21.40 6.85
C THR A 162 -12.06 22.84 6.55
N LYS A 163 -11.94 23.77 7.50
CA LYS A 163 -12.26 25.19 7.25
C LYS A 163 -11.25 25.82 6.29
N ALA A 164 -9.97 25.48 6.42
CA ALA A 164 -8.93 25.90 5.49
C ALA A 164 -9.14 25.25 4.12
N LEU A 165 -9.34 23.93 4.08
CA LEU A 165 -9.53 23.18 2.85
C LEU A 165 -10.73 23.69 2.04
N LEU A 166 -11.89 23.86 2.69
CA LEU A 166 -13.14 24.29 2.05
C LEU A 166 -13.05 25.66 1.36
N LYS A 167 -12.12 26.54 1.77
CA LYS A 167 -11.93 27.87 1.15
C LYS A 167 -11.27 27.77 -0.23
N GLU A 168 -10.43 26.77 -0.43
CA GLU A 168 -9.67 26.57 -1.66
C GLU A 168 -10.38 25.63 -2.64
N LEU A 169 -11.41 24.91 -2.18
CA LEU A 169 -12.22 24.06 -3.06
C LEU A 169 -13.04 24.91 -4.02
N MET A 170 -13.05 24.49 -5.28
CA MET A 170 -13.87 25.12 -6.31
C MET A 170 -15.36 25.04 -5.95
N PRO A 171 -16.15 26.07 -6.29
CA PRO A 171 -17.61 25.96 -6.26
C PRO A 171 -18.05 24.83 -7.19
N ALA A 172 -18.82 23.88 -6.67
CA ALA A 172 -19.40 22.82 -7.47
C ALA A 172 -20.79 22.50 -6.90
N ASP A 173 -21.78 22.57 -7.77
CA ASP A 173 -23.19 22.25 -7.47
C ASP A 173 -23.57 20.85 -7.99
N THR A 174 -22.58 20.05 -8.37
CA THR A 174 -22.79 18.72 -8.91
C THR A 174 -23.49 17.82 -7.87
N PRO A 175 -24.62 17.18 -8.22
CA PRO A 175 -25.31 16.30 -7.30
C PRO A 175 -24.45 15.12 -6.87
N VAL A 176 -24.27 14.97 -5.56
CA VAL A 176 -23.59 13.82 -4.95
C VAL A 176 -24.64 12.88 -4.37
N THR A 177 -24.53 11.60 -4.70
CA THR A 177 -25.44 10.55 -4.26
C THR A 177 -24.71 9.56 -3.36
N LYS A 178 -25.42 8.96 -2.40
CA LYS A 178 -24.87 7.87 -1.59
C LYS A 178 -24.89 6.58 -2.42
N TYR A 179 -23.84 5.77 -2.28
CA TYR A 179 -23.75 4.45 -2.90
C TYR A 179 -24.93 3.55 -2.51
N ALA A 180 -25.45 2.82 -3.50
CA ALA A 180 -26.35 1.69 -3.35
C ALA A 180 -25.73 0.42 -3.94
N ALA A 181 -26.17 -0.75 -3.48
CA ALA A 181 -25.63 -2.04 -3.96
C ALA A 181 -25.76 -2.22 -5.48
N SER A 182 -26.79 -1.61 -6.10
CA SER A 182 -26.99 -1.57 -7.55
C SER A 182 -25.88 -0.85 -8.31
N ASP A 183 -25.07 -0.04 -7.63
CA ASP A 183 -23.99 0.74 -8.25
C ASP A 183 -22.68 -0.04 -8.35
N LEU A 184 -22.59 -1.24 -7.76
CA LEU A 184 -21.32 -1.96 -7.58
C LEU A 184 -20.56 -2.16 -8.90
N GLU A 185 -21.22 -2.67 -9.95
CA GLU A 185 -20.58 -2.92 -11.24
C GLU A 185 -20.07 -1.62 -11.87
N ALA A 186 -20.87 -0.54 -11.85
CA ALA A 186 -20.46 0.76 -12.39
C ALA A 186 -19.26 1.36 -11.63
N VAL A 187 -19.17 1.14 -10.31
CA VAL A 187 -18.01 1.56 -9.51
C VAL A 187 -16.78 0.71 -9.82
N ILE A 188 -16.94 -0.59 -10.05
CA ILE A 188 -15.85 -1.48 -10.46
C ILE A 188 -15.30 -1.05 -11.82
N ASP A 189 -16.17 -0.78 -12.79
CA ASP A 189 -15.78 -0.33 -14.13
C ASP A 189 -15.07 1.04 -14.09
N PHE A 190 -15.57 1.96 -13.26
CA PHE A 190 -14.90 3.25 -13.04
C PHE A 190 -13.51 3.08 -12.41
N ASP A 191 -13.38 2.27 -11.34
CA ASP A 191 -12.09 1.98 -10.71
C ASP A 191 -11.10 1.35 -11.70
N GLU A 192 -11.55 0.38 -12.50
CA GLU A 192 -10.76 -0.25 -13.54
C GLU A 192 -10.31 0.77 -14.60
N SER A 193 -11.18 1.70 -14.98
CA SER A 193 -10.84 2.75 -15.94
C SER A 193 -9.75 3.71 -15.44
N VAL A 194 -9.63 3.90 -14.11
CA VAL A 194 -8.64 4.74 -13.45
C VAL A 194 -7.35 3.96 -13.18
N CYS A 195 -7.46 2.75 -12.63
CA CYS A 195 -6.34 1.94 -12.16
C CYS A 195 -5.71 1.06 -13.25
N GLY A 196 -6.46 0.77 -14.31
CA GLY A 196 -6.05 -0.12 -15.40
C GLY A 196 -6.06 -1.61 -15.04
N THR A 197 -6.65 -1.99 -13.91
CA THR A 197 -6.78 -3.38 -13.47
C THR A 197 -8.11 -3.56 -12.75
N LYS A 198 -8.80 -4.66 -13.04
CA LYS A 198 -10.06 -5.02 -12.40
C LYS A 198 -9.84 -5.51 -10.97
N ARG A 199 -10.24 -4.70 -9.98
CA ARG A 199 -10.07 -4.99 -8.54
C ARG A 199 -11.41 -5.19 -7.82
N ALA A 200 -12.31 -5.95 -8.44
CA ALA A 200 -13.70 -6.12 -7.98
C ALA A 200 -13.82 -6.47 -6.48
N SER A 201 -13.02 -7.44 -6.01
CA SER A 201 -13.04 -7.86 -4.60
C SER A 201 -12.65 -6.73 -3.64
N LEU A 202 -11.68 -5.89 -4.01
CA LEU A 202 -11.29 -4.73 -3.20
C LEU A 202 -12.40 -3.69 -3.14
N ILE A 203 -13.05 -3.40 -4.27
CA ILE A 203 -14.19 -2.47 -4.31
C ILE A 203 -15.36 -2.97 -3.46
N ALA A 204 -15.66 -4.27 -3.52
CA ALA A 204 -16.67 -4.89 -2.66
C ALA A 204 -16.29 -4.76 -1.16
N ALA A 205 -15.01 -4.94 -0.81
CA ALA A 205 -14.53 -4.74 0.55
C ALA A 205 -14.64 -3.27 0.99
N LEU A 206 -14.32 -2.31 0.12
CA LEU A 206 -14.51 -0.88 0.38
C LEU A 206 -15.99 -0.57 0.63
N ALA A 207 -16.90 -1.03 -0.23
CA ALA A 207 -18.33 -0.81 -0.08
C ALA A 207 -18.90 -1.39 1.24
N LYS A 208 -18.33 -2.51 1.71
CA LYS A 208 -18.73 -3.15 2.97
C LYS A 208 -18.22 -2.40 4.22
N HIS A 209 -17.06 -1.75 4.13
CA HIS A 209 -16.33 -1.24 5.29
C HIS A 209 -16.21 0.29 5.35
N SER A 210 -16.66 1.01 4.31
CA SER A 210 -16.65 2.47 4.20
C SER A 210 -18.01 3.02 3.80
N GLU A 211 -18.15 4.34 3.95
CA GLU A 211 -19.22 5.10 3.34
C GLU A 211 -18.76 5.59 1.98
N ILE A 212 -19.55 5.26 0.95
CA ILE A 212 -19.24 5.63 -0.43
C ILE A 212 -20.23 6.68 -0.93
N TYR A 213 -19.69 7.70 -1.57
CA TYR A 213 -20.41 8.77 -2.26
C TYR A 213 -19.98 8.80 -3.73
N LEU A 214 -20.94 9.03 -4.60
CA LEU A 214 -20.78 8.94 -6.04
C LEU A 214 -21.29 10.20 -6.73
N ILE A 215 -20.58 10.62 -7.76
CA ILE A 215 -21.11 11.50 -8.80
C ILE A 215 -21.38 10.63 -10.02
N LYS A 216 -22.61 10.73 -10.52
CA LYS A 216 -23.10 9.94 -11.66
C LYS A 216 -23.63 10.88 -12.72
N THR A 217 -23.31 10.60 -13.97
CA THR A 217 -24.11 11.06 -15.11
C THR A 217 -25.09 9.96 -15.52
N SER A 218 -25.95 10.21 -16.49
CA SER A 218 -27.01 9.27 -16.89
C SER A 218 -26.51 7.89 -17.36
N ALA A 219 -25.21 7.73 -17.60
CA ALA A 219 -24.62 6.49 -18.14
C ALA A 219 -23.37 5.97 -17.40
N SER A 220 -22.78 6.73 -16.48
CA SER A 220 -21.51 6.34 -15.83
C SER A 220 -21.32 6.94 -14.43
N VAL A 221 -20.40 6.33 -13.68
CA VAL A 221 -19.81 6.95 -12.49
C VAL A 221 -18.65 7.82 -12.96
N ASP A 222 -18.67 9.10 -12.60
CA ASP A 222 -17.62 10.06 -12.98
C ASP A 222 -16.81 10.53 -11.76
N GLY A 223 -17.24 10.13 -10.56
CA GLY A 223 -16.52 10.37 -9.32
C GLY A 223 -16.92 9.41 -8.20
N LEU A 224 -15.93 9.05 -7.39
CA LEU A 224 -16.02 8.10 -6.29
C LEU A 224 -15.26 8.67 -5.08
N LEU A 225 -15.94 8.78 -3.94
CA LEU A 225 -15.32 9.01 -2.64
C LEU A 225 -15.68 7.84 -1.72
N ALA A 226 -14.67 7.20 -1.13
CA ALA A 226 -14.85 6.19 -0.09
C ALA A 226 -14.16 6.66 1.20
N ALA A 227 -14.86 6.63 2.33
CA ALA A 227 -14.34 7.18 3.58
C ALA A 227 -14.91 6.51 4.83
N LYS A 228 -14.20 6.64 5.96
CA LYS A 228 -14.61 6.16 7.28
C LYS A 228 -14.17 7.14 8.36
N GLY A 229 -15.14 7.81 8.98
CA GLY A 229 -14.87 8.86 9.95
C GLY A 229 -14.23 10.08 9.30
N ASP A 230 -13.05 10.47 9.76
CA ASP A 230 -12.26 11.56 9.18
C ASP A 230 -11.28 11.09 8.09
N ARG A 231 -11.32 9.82 7.70
CA ARG A 231 -10.36 9.23 6.75
C ARG A 231 -10.98 8.98 5.41
N ILE A 232 -10.39 9.58 4.38
CA ILE A 232 -10.76 9.32 2.99
C ILE A 232 -9.78 8.29 2.44
N VAL A 233 -10.30 7.11 2.10
CA VAL A 233 -9.51 5.96 1.63
C VAL A 233 -9.47 5.87 0.12
N ALA A 234 -10.39 6.54 -0.58
CA ALA A 234 -10.34 6.73 -2.03
C ALA A 234 -11.05 8.04 -2.40
N LEU A 235 -10.45 8.82 -3.30
CA LEU A 235 -11.10 9.94 -3.98
C LEU A 235 -10.64 9.98 -5.42
N TYR A 236 -11.48 9.45 -6.32
CA TYR A 236 -11.26 9.42 -7.76
C TYR A 236 -12.33 10.24 -8.46
N ALA A 237 -11.93 10.95 -9.51
CA ALA A 237 -12.86 11.74 -10.30
C ALA A 237 -12.29 12.01 -11.69
N GLU A 238 -13.18 12.17 -12.68
CA GLU A 238 -12.81 12.59 -14.03
C GLU A 238 -12.14 13.97 -14.07
N THR A 239 -12.56 14.88 -13.18
CA THR A 239 -12.02 16.24 -13.06
C THR A 239 -11.85 16.67 -11.61
N ILE A 240 -11.10 17.75 -11.38
CA ILE A 240 -10.83 18.27 -10.03
C ILE A 240 -12.08 18.90 -9.41
N GLU A 241 -12.96 19.48 -10.22
CA GLU A 241 -14.24 20.05 -9.80
C GLU A 241 -15.13 18.97 -9.16
N LEU A 242 -15.16 17.78 -9.78
CA LEU A 242 -15.92 16.64 -9.27
C LEU A 242 -15.30 16.10 -7.97
N ALA A 243 -13.97 16.03 -7.88
CA ALA A 243 -13.28 15.66 -6.65
C ALA A 243 -13.58 16.65 -5.50
N HIS A 244 -13.55 17.94 -5.80
CA HIS A 244 -13.90 19.03 -4.87
C HIS A 244 -15.36 18.94 -4.42
N ALA A 245 -16.29 18.66 -5.33
CA ALA A 245 -17.71 18.45 -5.00
C ALA A 245 -17.90 17.30 -4.01
N LEU A 246 -17.26 16.15 -4.27
CA LEU A 246 -17.33 14.96 -3.41
C LEU A 246 -16.81 15.24 -1.99
N ILE A 247 -15.61 15.80 -1.86
CA ILE A 247 -15.00 16.06 -0.55
C ILE A 247 -15.77 17.14 0.22
N LYS A 248 -16.26 18.19 -0.46
CA LYS A 248 -17.11 19.23 0.13
C LYS A 248 -18.41 18.65 0.68
N HIS A 249 -19.09 17.83 -0.12
CA HIS A 249 -20.30 17.13 0.30
C HIS A 249 -20.04 16.25 1.53
N TYR A 250 -18.97 15.46 1.50
CA TYR A 250 -18.61 14.58 2.62
C TYR A 250 -18.35 15.35 3.92
N ILE A 251 -17.53 16.40 3.87
CA ILE A 251 -17.23 17.27 5.02
C ILE A 251 -18.51 17.88 5.59
N ALA A 252 -19.41 18.38 4.73
CA ALA A 252 -20.65 19.03 5.16
C ALA A 252 -21.63 18.04 5.82
N VAL A 253 -21.86 16.88 5.18
CA VAL A 253 -22.77 15.84 5.69
C VAL A 253 -22.26 15.25 7.00
N LYS A 254 -20.94 15.06 7.13
CA LYS A 254 -20.31 14.47 8.32
C LYS A 254 -19.89 15.48 9.37
N LYS A 255 -19.99 16.77 9.08
CA LYS A 255 -19.59 17.88 9.97
C LYS A 255 -18.17 17.71 10.50
N LEU A 256 -17.26 17.31 9.62
CA LEU A 256 -15.87 17.01 9.98
C LEU A 256 -15.08 18.31 10.21
N SER A 257 -14.27 18.34 11.26
CA SER A 257 -13.30 19.42 11.52
C SER A 257 -11.95 19.19 10.81
N LYS A 258 -11.65 17.93 10.48
CA LYS A 258 -10.44 17.53 9.75
C LYS A 258 -10.71 16.35 8.84
N VAL A 259 -9.87 16.19 7.82
CA VAL A 259 -9.84 15.02 6.95
C VAL A 259 -8.41 14.56 6.75
N THR A 260 -8.18 13.25 6.74
CA THR A 260 -6.86 12.63 6.50
C THR A 260 -6.94 11.70 5.31
N PHE A 261 -5.96 11.78 4.41
CA PHE A 261 -5.86 10.88 3.28
C PHE A 261 -4.46 10.82 2.67
N PHE A 262 -4.20 9.71 1.98
CA PHE A 262 -2.98 9.50 1.22
C PHE A 262 -3.08 10.17 -0.16
N THR A 263 -2.17 11.09 -0.46
CA THR A 263 -2.19 11.86 -1.71
C THR A 263 -0.79 12.08 -2.28
N ARG A 264 -0.74 12.50 -3.54
CA ARG A 264 0.49 12.95 -4.18
C ARG A 264 0.72 14.41 -3.81
N CYS A 265 1.96 14.76 -3.47
CA CYS A 265 2.34 16.13 -3.16
C CYS A 265 2.02 17.06 -4.35
N GLY A 266 1.45 18.24 -4.05
CA GLY A 266 1.10 19.25 -5.06
C GLY A 266 -0.24 19.03 -5.78
N VAL A 267 -1.04 18.04 -5.38
CA VAL A 267 -2.43 17.89 -5.88
C VAL A 267 -3.36 18.92 -5.23
N TRP A 268 -3.12 19.23 -3.95
CA TRP A 268 -3.95 20.14 -3.16
C TRP A 268 -3.24 21.47 -2.95
N GLN A 269 -3.97 22.58 -3.11
CA GLN A 269 -3.42 23.93 -2.90
C GLN A 269 -3.33 24.30 -1.42
N THR A 270 -4.22 23.76 -0.59
CA THR A 270 -4.18 23.98 0.86
C THR A 270 -3.01 23.23 1.46
N GLU A 271 -2.23 23.90 2.31
CA GLU A 271 -1.19 23.22 3.10
C GLU A 271 -1.82 22.32 4.17
N PRO A 272 -1.34 21.08 4.34
CA PRO A 272 -1.84 20.19 5.37
C PRO A 272 -1.42 20.66 6.77
N SER A 273 -2.32 20.48 7.75
CA SER A 273 -2.02 20.72 9.17
C SER A 273 -0.95 19.78 9.71
N THR A 274 -0.91 18.55 9.21
CA THR A 274 0.18 17.60 9.42
C THR A 274 0.39 16.79 8.16
N SER A 275 1.65 16.56 7.78
CA SER A 275 2.01 15.70 6.66
C SER A 275 3.10 14.72 7.09
N ARG A 276 2.96 13.47 6.65
CA ARG A 276 3.99 12.43 6.79
C ARG A 276 4.39 11.94 5.39
N PRO A 277 5.66 12.13 4.99
CA PRO A 277 6.15 11.64 3.70
C PRO A 277 6.00 10.13 3.56
N VAL A 278 5.66 9.69 2.35
CA VAL A 278 5.55 8.27 1.99
C VAL A 278 6.46 7.99 0.80
N TYR A 279 7.33 7.01 0.99
CA TYR A 279 8.25 6.51 -0.02
C TYR A 279 7.68 5.26 -0.66
N ARG A 280 7.39 5.35 -1.96
CA ARG A 280 6.91 4.24 -2.76
C ARG A 280 8.07 3.60 -3.51
N PHE A 281 8.16 2.28 -3.41
CA PHE A 281 9.17 1.48 -4.08
C PHE A 281 8.54 0.34 -4.86
N HIS A 282 9.24 -0.10 -5.90
CA HIS A 282 8.85 -1.20 -6.75
C HIS A 282 10.04 -2.14 -6.96
N THR A 283 9.74 -3.42 -7.17
CA THR A 283 10.79 -4.39 -7.45
C THR A 283 11.31 -4.30 -8.88
N ARG A 284 10.51 -3.87 -9.86
CA ARG A 284 10.90 -3.87 -11.28
C ARG A 284 10.52 -2.62 -12.06
N THR A 285 9.27 -2.15 -11.95
CA THR A 285 8.76 -1.07 -12.79
C THR A 285 7.76 -0.19 -12.04
N ILE A 286 7.65 1.07 -12.45
CA ILE A 286 6.58 1.95 -12.00
C ILE A 286 5.32 1.62 -12.81
N PRO A 287 4.18 1.26 -12.20
CA PRO A 287 2.94 0.99 -12.92
C PRO A 287 2.50 2.22 -13.73
N SER A 288 2.39 2.07 -15.06
CA SER A 288 2.04 3.17 -15.98
C SER A 288 0.55 3.24 -16.33
N GLN A 289 -0.22 2.21 -15.99
CA GLN A 289 -1.64 2.11 -16.34
C GLN A 289 -2.53 3.03 -15.49
N LEU A 290 -2.03 3.46 -14.33
CA LEU A 290 -2.75 4.30 -13.40
C LEU A 290 -2.85 5.75 -13.91
N LYS A 291 -4.08 6.25 -14.03
CA LYS A 291 -4.38 7.63 -14.45
C LYS A 291 -4.29 8.58 -13.27
N TRP A 292 -3.07 8.98 -12.91
CA TRP A 292 -2.80 9.87 -11.78
C TRP A 292 -3.53 11.22 -11.82
N ASN A 293 -3.91 11.71 -13.00
CA ASN A 293 -4.70 12.93 -13.15
C ASN A 293 -6.16 12.78 -12.68
N LYS A 294 -6.61 11.55 -12.38
CA LYS A 294 -7.94 11.24 -11.84
C LYS A 294 -7.91 10.82 -10.36
N VAL A 295 -6.75 10.86 -9.74
CA VAL A 295 -6.50 10.33 -8.39
C VAL A 295 -6.16 11.48 -7.45
N TYR A 296 -7.07 11.78 -6.51
CA TYR A 296 -6.91 12.87 -5.55
C TYR A 296 -6.63 12.36 -4.13
N ALA A 297 -7.17 11.19 -3.78
CA ALA A 297 -6.73 10.36 -2.66
C ALA A 297 -6.59 8.90 -3.10
N ALA A 298 -5.42 8.30 -2.92
CA ALA A 298 -5.07 7.01 -3.48
C ALA A 298 -5.42 5.84 -2.57
N ASN A 299 -6.04 4.79 -3.12
CA ASN A 299 -6.42 3.55 -2.42
C ASN A 299 -5.50 2.35 -2.72
N PHE A 300 -4.45 2.56 -3.50
CA PHE A 300 -3.40 1.57 -3.81
C PHE A 300 -2.15 1.98 -3.04
N GLY A 301 -2.25 2.03 -1.71
CA GLY A 301 -1.20 2.61 -0.90
C GLY A 301 -1.45 2.60 0.59
N VAL A 302 -0.34 2.59 1.33
CA VAL A 302 -0.17 2.48 2.79
C VAL A 302 -1.28 1.67 3.48
N HIS A 303 -1.55 0.51 2.88
CA HIS A 303 -2.52 -0.53 3.24
C HIS A 303 -3.91 -0.07 3.73
N LEU A 304 -4.40 1.01 3.12
CA LEU A 304 -5.71 1.65 3.27
C LEU A 304 -5.86 2.61 4.47
N VAL A 305 -4.77 3.11 5.04
CA VAL A 305 -4.78 4.12 6.12
C VAL A 305 -5.41 5.44 5.69
#